data_AF-A0A1Y3ANX8-F1
#
_entry.id   AF-A0A1Y3ANX8-F1
#
_cell.length_a   1.000
_cell.length_b   1.000
_cell.length_c   1.000
_cell.angle_alpha   90.00
_cell.angle_beta   90.00
_cell.angle_gamma   90.00
#
_symmetry.space_group_name_H-M   'P 1'
#
loop_
_entity.id
_entity.type
_entity.pdbx_description
1 polymer ?
#
loop_
_entity_poly.entity_id
_entity_poly.type
_entity_poly.pdbx_seq_one_letter_code
_entity_poly.pdbx_strand_id
1 'polypeptide(L)'
;KVPEHLRQKPSLLPAVEIPLPGQSYNPSKEDYQTLIMSEAEKELAKLNEEKKWADKVDKFYVSRNEAHENEKAYLNEMLQGLFDDDDDQNVNEQVETADDIDLTMAIMKAKTIKRKTKQQKRRELREKEMRKQKEEDKLLRIKENDVYRIKAIEKELNERERKILERAKLRQAKHIESLYKPKRLSRHRFEETPIELNLPNEISGSLRSLKTEGNLLKDRYKSLQKRNIIETRILQSHKRKYRQKTEIKRRHRETLK
;
A
#
# COMPACT_ATOMS: atom_id res chain seq x y z
N LYS A 1 -24.09 28.88 14.47
CA LYS A 1 -24.14 27.61 15.24
C LYS A 1 -22.90 26.80 14.88
N VAL A 2 -22.14 26.29 15.85
CA VAL A 2 -20.91 25.52 15.57
C VAL A 2 -21.29 24.11 15.08
N PRO A 3 -20.65 23.57 14.02
CA PRO A 3 -20.91 22.21 13.54
C PRO A 3 -20.59 21.14 14.59
N GLU A 4 -21.38 20.06 14.62
CA GLU A 4 -21.22 18.97 15.59
C GLU A 4 -19.88 18.23 15.43
N HIS A 5 -19.46 17.99 14.19
CA HIS A 5 -18.20 17.31 13.88
C HIS A 5 -16.95 18.04 14.38
N LEU A 6 -17.01 19.36 14.61
CA LEU A 6 -15.87 20.12 15.11
C LEU A 6 -15.50 19.72 16.55
N ARG A 7 -16.47 19.24 17.34
CA ARG A 7 -16.26 18.83 18.74
C ARG A 7 -15.83 17.37 18.86
N GLN A 8 -15.91 16.59 17.79
CA GLN A 8 -15.55 15.17 17.79
C GLN A 8 -14.03 15.01 17.80
N LYS A 9 -13.51 14.25 18.77
CA LYS A 9 -12.08 13.95 18.86
C LYS A 9 -11.70 12.94 17.76
N PRO A 10 -10.53 13.09 17.11
CA PRO A 10 -10.11 12.18 16.04
C PRO A 10 -9.72 10.78 16.52
N SER A 11 -9.32 10.64 17.80
CA SER A 11 -8.95 9.39 18.46
C SER A 11 -9.48 9.35 19.90
N LEU A 12 -9.67 8.16 20.44
CA LEU A 12 -10.03 7.93 21.86
C LEU A 12 -8.81 7.74 22.78
N LEU A 13 -7.60 7.76 22.23
CA LEU A 13 -6.35 7.64 22.98
C LEU A 13 -6.15 8.81 23.97
N PRO A 14 -5.55 8.55 25.14
CA PRO A 14 -5.22 9.59 26.10
C PRO A 14 -4.15 10.55 25.54
N ALA A 15 -4.12 11.78 26.03
CA ALA A 15 -3.16 12.78 25.56
C ALA A 15 -1.70 12.43 25.95
N VAL A 16 -1.54 11.77 27.09
CA VAL A 16 -0.26 11.32 27.65
C VAL A 16 -0.40 9.84 27.95
N GLU A 17 0.54 9.04 27.47
CA GLU A 17 0.62 7.62 27.78
C GLU A 17 1.25 7.44 29.15
N ILE A 18 0.74 6.47 29.91
CA ILE A 18 1.25 6.15 31.22
C ILE A 18 2.47 5.24 31.00
N PRO A 19 3.64 5.55 31.58
CA PRO A 19 4.83 4.71 31.45
C PRO A 19 4.61 3.34 32.09
N LEU A 20 5.33 2.34 31.60
CA LEU A 20 5.30 0.98 32.16
C LEU A 20 6.01 0.96 33.53
N PRO A 21 5.61 0.11 34.47
CA PRO A 21 6.22 0.06 35.82
C PRO A 21 7.72 -0.25 35.77
N GLY A 22 8.16 -1.08 34.81
CA GLY A 22 9.57 -1.40 34.59
C GLY A 22 10.44 -0.23 34.14
N GLN A 23 9.85 0.90 33.70
CA GLN A 23 10.57 2.12 33.32
C GLN A 23 10.85 3.05 34.52
N SER A 24 10.32 2.71 35.69
CA SER A 24 10.61 3.49 36.90
C SER A 24 12.11 3.45 37.22
N TYR A 25 12.61 4.45 37.94
CA TYR A 25 14.02 4.53 38.29
C TYR A 25 14.49 3.35 39.15
N ASN A 26 13.56 2.79 39.96
CA ASN A 26 13.78 1.68 40.87
C ASN A 26 12.62 0.67 40.72
N PRO A 27 12.60 -0.11 39.62
CA PRO A 27 11.51 -1.03 39.32
C PRO A 27 11.58 -2.29 40.17
N SER A 28 10.44 -2.99 40.31
CA SER A 28 10.46 -4.37 40.79
C SER A 28 11.25 -5.25 39.82
N LYS A 29 11.94 -6.26 40.34
CA LYS A 29 12.72 -7.19 39.51
C LYS A 29 11.87 -7.86 38.44
N GLU A 30 10.64 -8.22 38.77
CA GLU A 30 9.68 -8.87 37.87
C GLU A 30 9.23 -7.92 36.75
N ASP A 31 8.79 -6.71 37.10
CA ASP A 31 8.36 -5.68 36.14
C ASP A 31 9.49 -5.25 35.20
N TYR A 32 10.73 -5.22 35.70
CA TYR A 32 11.89 -4.90 34.90
C TYR A 32 12.26 -6.03 33.93
N GLN A 33 12.29 -7.28 34.40
CA GLN A 33 12.57 -8.44 33.56
C GLN A 33 11.52 -8.59 32.45
N THR A 34 10.23 -8.43 32.77
CA THR A 34 9.15 -8.48 31.79
C THR A 34 9.28 -7.38 30.74
N LEU A 35 9.61 -6.15 31.16
CA LEU A 35 9.87 -5.05 30.23
C LEU A 35 11.05 -5.36 29.29
N ILE A 36 12.20 -5.77 29.84
CA ILE A 36 13.40 -6.10 29.05
C ILE A 36 13.12 -7.24 28.08
N MET A 37 12.48 -8.32 28.53
CA MET A 37 12.16 -9.46 27.66
C MET A 37 11.25 -9.02 26.52
N SER A 38 10.21 -8.24 26.82
CA SER A 38 9.27 -7.75 25.80
C SER A 38 9.92 -6.85 24.75
N GLU A 39 10.89 -6.01 25.14
CA GLU A 39 11.59 -5.13 24.20
C GLU A 39 12.68 -5.90 23.43
N ALA A 40 13.39 -6.83 24.09
CA ALA A 40 14.35 -7.72 23.46
C ALA A 40 13.69 -8.57 22.36
N GLU A 41 12.47 -9.08 22.58
CA GLU A 41 11.70 -9.80 21.56
C GLU A 41 11.40 -8.93 20.33
N LYS A 42 11.03 -7.65 20.53
CA LYS A 42 10.78 -6.72 19.42
C LYS A 42 12.05 -6.41 18.63
N GLU A 43 13.17 -6.20 19.33
CA GLU A 43 14.47 -5.96 18.68
C GLU A 43 14.97 -7.20 17.93
N LEU A 44 14.82 -8.40 18.51
CA LEU A 44 15.10 -9.65 17.81
C LEU A 44 14.24 -9.84 16.56
N ALA A 45 12.96 -9.47 16.61
CA ALA A 45 12.09 -9.50 15.45
C ALA A 45 12.60 -8.59 14.32
N LYS A 46 13.01 -7.35 14.65
CA LYS A 46 13.60 -6.42 13.68
C LYS A 46 14.90 -6.97 13.09
N LEU A 47 15.82 -7.46 13.92
CA LEU A 47 17.08 -8.07 13.48
C LEU A 47 16.85 -9.27 12.56
N ASN A 48 15.86 -10.11 12.89
CA ASN A 48 15.51 -11.26 12.05
C ASN A 48 14.89 -10.83 10.71
N GLU A 49 14.09 -9.77 10.69
CA GLU A 49 13.58 -9.19 9.43
C GLU A 49 14.71 -8.62 8.58
N GLU A 50 15.63 -7.86 9.19
CA GLU A 50 16.82 -7.32 8.52
C GLU A 50 17.68 -8.44 7.93
N LYS A 51 17.97 -9.50 8.70
CA LYS A 51 18.70 -10.68 8.23
C LYS A 51 17.98 -11.37 7.08
N LYS A 52 16.66 -11.60 7.19
CA LYS A 52 15.86 -12.20 6.10
C LYS A 52 15.93 -11.37 4.82
N TRP A 53 15.98 -10.04 4.94
CA TRP A 53 16.14 -9.16 3.78
C TRP A 53 17.56 -9.20 3.23
N ALA A 54 18.58 -9.19 4.10
CA ALA A 54 19.98 -9.35 3.70
C ALA A 54 20.19 -10.68 2.95
N ASP A 55 19.76 -11.81 3.51
CA ASP A 55 19.85 -13.13 2.88
C ASP A 55 19.12 -13.18 1.54
N LYS A 56 17.98 -12.46 1.41
CA LYS A 56 17.23 -12.40 0.16
C LYS A 56 17.97 -11.58 -0.88
N VAL A 57 18.53 -10.45 -0.49
CA VAL A 57 19.36 -9.58 -1.33
C VAL A 57 20.59 -10.37 -1.79
N ASP A 58 21.32 -10.99 -0.86
CA ASP A 58 22.52 -11.78 -1.15
C ASP A 58 22.23 -12.94 -2.11
N LYS A 59 21.06 -13.60 -2.02
CA LYS A 59 20.64 -14.60 -3.01
C LYS A 59 20.46 -14.05 -4.43
N PHE A 60 20.13 -12.77 -4.58
CA PHE A 60 20.00 -12.14 -5.90
C PHE A 60 21.35 -11.63 -6.43
N TYR A 61 22.35 -11.45 -5.57
CA TYR A 61 23.69 -11.01 -5.97
C TYR A 61 24.66 -12.19 -5.93
N VAL A 62 25.02 -12.68 -7.11
CA VAL A 62 26.06 -13.70 -7.29
C VAL A 62 27.40 -13.14 -6.82
N SER A 63 28.22 -13.96 -6.13
CA SER A 63 29.55 -13.53 -5.70
C SER A 63 30.40 -13.13 -6.90
N ARG A 64 31.37 -12.21 -6.73
CA ARG A 64 32.21 -11.73 -7.85
C ARG A 64 32.89 -12.86 -8.63
N ASN A 65 33.26 -13.93 -7.95
CA ASN A 65 33.91 -15.10 -8.57
C ASN A 65 32.91 -15.93 -9.38
N GLU A 66 31.75 -16.22 -8.81
CA GLU A 66 30.65 -16.94 -9.46
C GLU A 66 30.10 -16.15 -10.66
N ALA A 67 30.08 -14.81 -10.58
CA ALA A 67 29.66 -13.95 -11.69
C ALA A 67 30.62 -14.07 -12.89
N HIS A 68 31.93 -14.10 -12.63
CA HIS A 68 32.96 -14.29 -13.67
C HIS A 68 32.93 -15.70 -14.27
N GLU A 69 32.59 -16.73 -13.48
CA GLU A 69 32.36 -18.08 -14.00
C GLU A 69 31.12 -18.16 -14.89
N ASN A 70 30.02 -17.51 -14.49
CA ASN A 70 28.81 -17.40 -15.32
C ASN A 70 29.05 -16.61 -16.61
N GLU A 71 29.83 -15.51 -16.56
CA GLU A 71 30.23 -14.76 -17.75
C GLU A 71 31.06 -15.61 -18.71
N LYS A 72 31.99 -16.41 -18.19
CA LYS A 72 32.77 -17.37 -18.99
C LYS A 72 31.88 -18.46 -19.61
N ALA A 73 30.94 -19.02 -18.85
CA ALA A 73 30.00 -20.01 -19.35
C ALA A 73 29.12 -19.42 -20.47
N TYR A 74 28.58 -18.22 -20.27
CA TYR A 74 27.81 -17.50 -21.28
C TYR A 74 28.63 -17.19 -22.54
N LEU A 75 29.87 -16.75 -22.39
CA LEU A 75 30.77 -16.53 -23.52
C LEU A 75 31.06 -17.83 -24.28
N ASN A 76 31.27 -18.95 -23.58
CA ASN A 76 31.49 -20.25 -24.19
C ASN A 76 30.25 -20.74 -24.96
N GLU A 77 29.04 -20.57 -24.42
CA GLU A 77 27.78 -20.88 -25.12
C GLU A 77 27.62 -20.03 -26.39
N MET A 78 27.95 -18.74 -26.34
CA MET A 78 27.90 -17.84 -27.51
C MET A 78 28.97 -18.14 -28.56
N LEU A 79 30.10 -18.73 -28.14
CA LEU A 79 31.19 -19.18 -29.03
C LEU A 79 30.88 -20.53 -29.68
N GLN A 80 29.99 -21.33 -29.08
CA GLN A 80 29.61 -22.65 -29.59
C GLN A 80 28.79 -22.49 -30.89
N GLY A 81 29.37 -22.90 -32.02
CA GLY A 81 28.80 -22.74 -33.37
C GLY A 81 29.45 -21.62 -34.21
N LEU A 82 30.41 -20.87 -33.67
CA LEU A 82 31.23 -19.94 -34.46
C LEU A 82 32.50 -20.61 -35.03
N PHE A 83 32.94 -21.68 -34.37
CA PHE A 83 34.01 -22.56 -34.84
C PHE A 83 33.38 -23.93 -35.14
N ASP A 84 32.86 -24.08 -36.36
CA ASP A 84 32.67 -25.40 -36.96
C ASP A 84 34.07 -25.88 -37.38
N ASP A 85 34.60 -26.88 -36.68
CA ASP A 85 35.66 -27.71 -37.24
C ASP A 85 35.00 -28.57 -38.33
N ASP A 86 35.12 -28.09 -39.57
CA ASP A 86 34.99 -28.78 -40.87
C ASP A 86 33.90 -29.87 -41.02
N ASP A 87 32.84 -29.58 -41.78
CA ASP A 87 32.64 -30.18 -43.12
C ASP A 87 31.32 -29.77 -43.79
N ASP A 88 31.42 -29.58 -45.10
CA ASP A 88 30.40 -29.24 -46.09
C ASP A 88 29.00 -29.86 -45.89
N GLN A 89 27.93 -29.08 -46.15
CA GLN A 89 27.09 -29.30 -47.34
C GLN A 89 25.90 -28.34 -47.43
N ASN A 90 25.78 -27.74 -48.63
CA ASN A 90 24.63 -27.05 -49.19
C ASN A 90 23.31 -27.81 -48.94
N VAL A 91 22.31 -27.15 -48.34
CA VAL A 91 20.91 -27.48 -48.56
C VAL A 91 20.11 -26.19 -48.79
N ASN A 92 19.79 -26.01 -50.06
CA ASN A 92 18.84 -25.05 -50.59
C ASN A 92 17.43 -25.61 -50.32
N GLU A 93 16.65 -24.98 -49.46
CA GLU A 93 15.21 -25.25 -49.36
C GLU A 93 14.39 -23.95 -49.40
N GLN A 94 13.37 -24.04 -50.25
CA GLN A 94 12.48 -22.99 -50.71
C GLN A 94 11.59 -22.49 -49.57
N VAL A 95 11.49 -21.18 -49.41
CA VAL A 95 10.42 -20.57 -48.60
C VAL A 95 9.39 -20.00 -49.55
N GLU A 96 8.25 -20.67 -49.59
CA GLU A 96 7.05 -20.25 -50.29
C GLU A 96 6.51 -18.93 -49.72
N THR A 97 5.99 -18.14 -50.65
CA THR A 97 5.28 -16.89 -50.50
C THR A 97 4.06 -16.97 -49.58
N ALA A 98 3.97 -16.07 -48.60
CA ALA A 98 2.71 -15.76 -47.93
C ALA A 98 2.69 -14.30 -47.42
N ASP A 99 2.97 -13.34 -48.30
CA ASP A 99 2.75 -11.91 -48.05
C ASP A 99 1.57 -11.44 -48.91
N ASP A 100 0.36 -11.80 -48.48
CA ASP A 100 -0.89 -11.12 -48.84
C ASP A 100 -1.81 -11.15 -47.61
N ILE A 101 -1.34 -10.56 -46.51
CA ILE A 101 -2.23 -10.10 -45.44
C ILE A 101 -2.45 -8.63 -45.70
N ASP A 102 -3.47 -8.38 -46.51
CA ASP A 102 -4.04 -7.09 -46.83
C ASP A 102 -4.32 -6.34 -45.52
N LEU A 103 -3.33 -5.55 -45.11
CA LEU A 103 -3.35 -4.68 -43.93
C LEU A 103 -4.17 -3.44 -44.25
N THR A 104 -5.35 -3.61 -44.84
CA THR A 104 -6.39 -2.59 -44.83
C THR A 104 -7.03 -2.62 -43.44
N MET A 105 -6.29 -2.00 -42.52
CA MET A 105 -6.81 -1.43 -41.29
C MET A 105 -8.08 -0.67 -41.66
N ALA A 106 -9.23 -1.36 -41.53
CA ALA A 106 -10.54 -0.80 -41.73
C ALA A 106 -10.72 0.25 -40.63
N ILE A 107 -10.27 1.47 -40.92
CA ILE A 107 -10.67 2.69 -40.26
C ILE A 107 -12.19 2.67 -40.38
N MET A 108 -12.86 2.13 -39.35
CA MET A 108 -14.30 2.14 -39.23
C MET A 108 -14.68 3.60 -39.17
N LYS A 109 -14.96 4.20 -40.34
CA LYS A 109 -15.57 5.52 -40.47
C LYS A 109 -16.77 5.48 -39.52
N ALA A 110 -16.68 6.24 -38.43
CA ALA A 110 -17.78 6.39 -37.49
C ALA A 110 -19.01 6.76 -38.32
N LYS A 111 -19.93 5.79 -38.46
CA LYS A 111 -21.13 5.95 -39.27
C LYS A 111 -21.84 7.16 -38.70
N THR A 112 -21.87 8.26 -39.45
CA THR A 112 -22.64 9.44 -39.05
C THR A 112 -24.08 8.97 -38.91
N ILE A 113 -24.57 8.94 -37.66
CA ILE A 113 -25.87 8.38 -37.33
C ILE A 113 -26.90 9.27 -38.03
N LYS A 114 -27.41 8.81 -39.17
CA LYS A 114 -28.47 9.51 -39.91
C LYS A 114 -29.63 9.74 -38.95
N ARG A 115 -30.13 10.98 -38.87
CA ARG A 115 -31.25 11.34 -37.99
C ARG A 115 -32.44 10.41 -38.29
N LYS A 116 -32.83 9.62 -37.29
CA LYS A 116 -33.99 8.72 -37.38
C LYS A 116 -35.24 9.49 -37.81
N THR A 117 -35.98 8.96 -38.77
CA THR A 117 -37.23 9.56 -39.24
C THR A 117 -38.31 9.51 -38.15
N LYS A 118 -39.32 10.39 -38.21
CA LYS A 118 -40.43 10.39 -37.22
C LYS A 118 -41.12 9.01 -37.13
N GLN A 119 -41.22 8.28 -38.23
CA GLN A 119 -41.81 6.94 -38.29
C GLN A 119 -40.92 5.89 -37.61
N GLN A 120 -39.60 5.93 -37.82
CA GLN A 120 -38.64 5.06 -37.12
C GLN A 120 -38.66 5.31 -35.60
N LYS A 121 -38.73 6.58 -35.17
CA LYS A 121 -38.88 6.94 -33.75
C LYS A 121 -40.19 6.42 -33.14
N ARG A 122 -41.31 6.52 -33.88
CA ARG A 122 -42.61 5.96 -33.42
C ARG A 122 -42.60 4.43 -33.34
N ARG A 123 -41.94 3.74 -34.27
CA ARG A 123 -41.80 2.28 -34.25
C ARG A 123 -40.95 1.82 -33.06
N GLU A 124 -39.84 2.49 -32.81
CA GLU A 124 -38.95 2.21 -31.67
C GLU A 124 -39.63 2.50 -30.32
N LEU A 125 -40.43 3.57 -30.23
CA LEU A 125 -41.22 3.87 -29.04
C LEU A 125 -42.21 2.73 -28.74
N ARG A 126 -42.97 2.28 -29.74
CA ARG A 126 -43.92 1.16 -29.61
C ARG A 126 -43.21 -0.13 -29.22
N GLU A 127 -42.07 -0.43 -29.81
CA GLU A 127 -41.28 -1.62 -29.47
C GLU A 127 -40.77 -1.57 -28.03
N LYS A 128 -40.32 -0.39 -27.58
CA LYS A 128 -39.90 -0.16 -26.20
C LYS A 128 -41.06 -0.30 -25.21
N GLU A 129 -42.24 0.22 -25.55
CA GLU A 129 -43.47 0.06 -24.75
C GLU A 129 -43.90 -1.40 -24.66
N MET A 130 -43.93 -2.12 -25.80
CA MET A 130 -44.24 -3.55 -25.82
C MET A 130 -43.22 -4.37 -25.02
N ARG A 131 -41.93 -3.99 -25.06
CA ARG A 131 -40.90 -4.66 -24.26
C ARG A 131 -41.11 -4.41 -22.77
N LYS A 132 -41.44 -3.17 -22.40
CA LYS A 132 -41.74 -2.80 -21.02
C LYS A 132 -42.96 -3.56 -20.49
N GLN A 133 -44.03 -3.66 -21.28
CA GLN A 133 -45.22 -4.44 -20.92
C GLN A 133 -44.88 -5.92 -20.72
N LYS A 134 -44.11 -6.54 -21.64
CA LYS A 134 -43.65 -7.92 -21.49
C LYS A 134 -42.78 -8.13 -20.24
N GLU A 135 -41.93 -7.17 -19.90
CA GLU A 135 -41.12 -7.19 -18.68
C GLU A 135 -42.01 -7.08 -17.43
N GLU A 136 -43.02 -6.21 -17.44
CA GLU A 136 -44.01 -6.06 -16.37
C GLU A 136 -44.84 -7.34 -16.17
N ASP A 137 -45.36 -7.94 -17.25
CA ASP A 137 -46.10 -9.21 -17.21
C ASP A 137 -45.23 -10.36 -16.68
N LYS A 138 -43.96 -10.41 -17.10
CA LYS A 138 -43.01 -11.40 -16.60
C LYS A 138 -42.76 -11.22 -15.09
N LEU A 139 -42.64 -9.98 -14.61
CA LEU A 139 -42.50 -9.69 -13.18
C LEU A 139 -43.74 -10.07 -12.39
N LEU A 140 -44.95 -9.85 -12.93
CA LEU A 140 -46.19 -10.27 -12.30
C LEU A 140 -46.27 -11.79 -12.15
N ARG A 141 -45.95 -12.54 -13.22
CA ARG A 141 -45.88 -14.01 -13.16
C ARG A 141 -44.87 -14.53 -12.14
N ILE A 142 -43.71 -13.86 -12.00
CA ILE A 142 -42.72 -14.21 -10.98
C ILE A 142 -43.31 -13.98 -9.58
N LYS A 143 -43.97 -12.84 -9.34
CA LYS A 143 -44.62 -12.54 -8.04
C LYS A 143 -45.71 -13.55 -7.68
N GLU A 144 -46.51 -13.96 -8.65
CA GLU A 144 -47.53 -15.01 -8.47
C GLU A 144 -46.87 -16.34 -8.06
N ASN A 145 -45.76 -16.71 -8.72
CA ASN A 145 -45.01 -17.90 -8.36
C ASN A 145 -44.31 -17.81 -6.99
N ASP A 146 -43.87 -16.61 -6.59
CA ASP A 146 -43.26 -16.36 -5.29
C ASP A 146 -44.22 -16.62 -4.12
N VAL A 147 -45.55 -16.54 -4.33
CA VAL A 147 -46.57 -16.91 -3.34
C VAL A 147 -46.39 -18.37 -2.89
N TYR A 148 -46.02 -19.27 -3.81
CA TYR A 148 -45.76 -20.66 -3.46
C TYR A 148 -44.42 -20.86 -2.75
N ARG A 149 -43.51 -19.89 -2.84
CA ARG A 149 -42.16 -19.92 -2.24
C ARG A 149 -42.05 -19.08 -0.96
N ILE A 150 -43.15 -18.58 -0.40
CA ILE A 150 -43.16 -17.67 0.77
C ILE A 150 -42.26 -18.18 1.91
N LYS A 151 -42.36 -19.45 2.31
CA LYS A 151 -41.55 -20.01 3.41
C LYS A 151 -40.04 -20.02 3.12
N ALA A 152 -39.64 -20.20 1.87
CA ALA A 152 -38.24 -20.13 1.46
C ALA A 152 -37.77 -18.67 1.42
N ILE A 153 -38.61 -17.74 0.93
CA ILE A 153 -38.34 -16.31 0.94
C ILE A 153 -38.18 -15.79 2.38
N GLU A 154 -39.02 -16.20 3.32
CA GLU A 154 -38.89 -15.85 4.74
C GLU A 154 -37.57 -16.33 5.35
N LYS A 155 -37.15 -17.57 5.05
CA LYS A 155 -35.85 -18.09 5.49
C LYS A 155 -34.69 -17.28 4.90
N GLU A 156 -34.75 -17.00 3.60
CA GLU A 156 -33.74 -16.18 2.91
C GLU A 156 -33.67 -14.76 3.50
N LEU A 157 -34.81 -14.13 3.81
CA LEU A 157 -34.89 -12.83 4.45
C LEU A 157 -34.28 -12.86 5.85
N ASN A 158 -34.66 -13.84 6.68
CA ASN A 158 -34.12 -14.00 8.03
C ASN A 158 -32.59 -14.22 8.02
N GLU A 159 -32.07 -15.05 7.11
CA GLU A 159 -30.63 -15.23 6.95
C GLU A 159 -29.93 -13.96 6.48
N ARG A 160 -30.55 -13.22 5.55
CA ARG A 160 -30.03 -11.96 5.05
C ARG A 160 -29.97 -10.91 6.16
N GLU A 161 -31.03 -10.81 6.97
CA GLU A 161 -31.08 -9.91 8.13
C GLU A 161 -30.02 -10.28 9.17
N ARG A 162 -29.87 -11.57 9.52
CA ARG A 162 -28.80 -12.05 10.40
C ARG A 162 -27.42 -11.63 9.90
N LYS A 163 -27.12 -11.87 8.61
CA LYS A 163 -25.85 -11.48 7.98
C LYS A 163 -25.64 -9.96 7.98
N ILE A 164 -26.69 -9.17 7.76
CA ILE A 164 -26.62 -7.70 7.82
C ILE A 164 -26.29 -7.23 9.23
N LEU A 165 -26.93 -7.83 10.24
CA LEU A 165 -26.75 -7.50 11.65
C LEU A 165 -25.34 -7.86 12.13
N GLU A 166 -24.84 -9.05 11.78
CA GLU A 166 -23.45 -9.46 12.03
C GLU A 166 -22.44 -8.52 11.37
N ARG A 167 -22.64 -8.17 10.09
CA ARG A 167 -21.80 -7.21 9.38
C ARG A 167 -21.84 -5.83 10.05
N ALA A 168 -23.00 -5.40 10.54
CA ALA A 168 -23.14 -4.13 11.27
C ALA A 168 -22.35 -4.16 12.58
N LYS A 169 -22.47 -5.23 13.38
CA LYS A 169 -21.68 -5.43 14.61
C LYS A 169 -20.17 -5.42 14.32
N LEU A 170 -19.74 -6.14 13.28
CA LEU A 170 -18.33 -6.17 12.88
C LEU A 170 -17.83 -4.79 12.44
N ARG A 171 -18.63 -4.04 11.68
CA ARG A 171 -18.30 -2.66 11.29
C ARG A 171 -18.17 -1.74 12.51
N GLN A 172 -19.06 -1.86 13.49
CA GLN A 172 -18.99 -1.10 14.73
C GLN A 172 -17.74 -1.44 15.54
N ALA A 173 -17.44 -2.73 15.71
CA ALA A 173 -16.24 -3.19 16.41
C ALA A 173 -14.96 -2.67 15.74
N LYS A 174 -14.85 -2.81 14.40
CA LYS A 174 -13.72 -2.27 13.63
C LYS A 174 -13.63 -0.75 13.70
N HIS A 175 -14.77 -0.05 13.74
CA HIS A 175 -14.79 1.40 13.89
C HIS A 175 -14.23 1.82 15.25
N ILE A 176 -14.66 1.17 16.33
CA ILE A 176 -14.16 1.42 17.69
C ILE A 176 -12.66 1.11 17.76
N GLU A 177 -12.23 -0.03 17.26
CA GLU A 177 -10.81 -0.43 17.21
C GLU A 177 -9.96 0.59 16.42
N SER A 178 -10.49 1.10 15.30
CA SER A 178 -9.82 2.13 14.50
C SER A 178 -9.64 3.47 15.23
N LEU A 179 -10.42 3.77 16.28
CA LEU A 179 -10.26 5.00 17.07
C LEU A 179 -9.08 4.93 18.05
N TYR A 180 -8.61 3.71 18.38
CA TYR A 180 -7.43 3.48 19.21
C TYR A 180 -6.14 3.29 18.40
N LYS A 181 -6.26 3.11 17.07
CA LYS A 181 -5.10 2.91 16.19
C LYS A 181 -4.73 4.20 15.45
N PRO A 182 -3.43 4.44 15.22
CA PRO A 182 -2.97 5.55 14.39
C PRO A 182 -3.45 5.33 12.94
N LYS A 183 -3.97 6.40 12.33
CA LYS A 183 -4.42 6.41 10.93
C LYS A 183 -3.32 6.96 10.04
N ARG A 184 -3.32 6.54 8.78
CA ARG A 184 -2.40 7.09 7.77
C ARG A 184 -2.97 8.38 7.19
N LEU A 185 -2.60 9.51 7.76
CA LEU A 185 -3.01 10.85 7.30
C LEU A 185 -2.20 11.35 6.09
N SER A 186 -0.91 10.99 6.00
CA SER A 186 -0.02 11.42 4.92
C SER A 186 0.53 10.23 4.12
N ARG A 187 1.49 10.49 3.21
CA ARG A 187 2.24 9.42 2.53
C ARG A 187 2.96 8.50 3.51
N HIS A 188 3.48 9.04 4.61
CA HIS A 188 4.31 8.33 5.56
C HIS A 188 3.47 7.59 6.61
N ARG A 189 3.89 6.39 7.01
CA ARG A 189 3.22 5.65 8.09
C ARG A 189 3.69 6.18 9.45
N PHE A 190 2.85 5.99 10.47
CA PHE A 190 3.27 6.26 11.83
C PHE A 190 4.23 5.17 12.27
N GLU A 191 5.36 5.59 12.81
CA GLU A 191 6.39 4.73 13.38
C GLU A 191 6.42 5.02 14.88
N GLU A 192 6.20 3.98 15.67
CA GLU A 192 6.29 4.02 17.12
C GLU A 192 7.73 4.30 17.55
N THR A 193 7.90 5.15 18.55
CA THR A 193 9.21 5.38 19.15
C THR A 193 9.61 4.17 19.99
N PRO A 194 10.87 3.74 19.92
CA PRO A 194 11.37 2.70 20.81
C PRO A 194 11.21 3.17 22.25
N ILE A 195 10.98 2.21 23.14
CA ILE A 195 10.83 2.47 24.56
C ILE A 195 12.19 2.86 25.15
N GLU A 196 12.22 3.96 25.90
CA GLU A 196 13.38 4.37 26.68
C GLU A 196 13.42 3.54 27.97
N LEU A 197 14.51 2.80 28.20
CA LEU A 197 14.70 1.93 29.37
C LEU A 197 16.17 1.91 29.79
N ASN A 198 16.41 1.81 31.10
CA ASN A 198 17.75 1.71 31.65
C ASN A 198 18.26 0.25 31.54
N LEU A 199 19.54 0.07 31.20
CA LEU A 199 20.18 -1.24 31.25
C LEU A 199 20.52 -1.66 32.69
N PRO A 200 20.83 -2.95 32.95
CA PRO A 200 21.14 -3.42 34.31
C PRO A 200 22.27 -2.66 35.00
N ASN A 201 23.24 -2.18 34.22
CA ASN A 201 24.38 -1.41 34.71
C ASN A 201 24.04 0.07 34.99
N GLU A 202 22.92 0.56 34.48
CA GLU A 202 22.50 1.96 34.52
C GLU A 202 21.39 2.20 35.54
N ILE A 203 20.69 1.15 35.97
CA ILE A 203 19.75 1.23 37.10
C ILE A 203 20.53 1.63 38.35
N SER A 204 20.13 2.76 38.93
CA SER A 204 20.73 3.27 40.16
C SER A 204 19.67 3.41 41.26
N GLY A 205 20.03 3.07 42.49
CA GLY A 205 19.13 3.18 43.65
C GLY A 205 18.88 4.61 44.13
N SER A 206 19.55 5.62 43.55
CA SER A 206 19.48 7.02 43.96
C SER A 206 19.12 7.94 42.79
N LEU A 207 18.18 8.86 43.02
CA LEU A 207 17.79 9.87 42.01
C LEU A 207 18.94 10.81 41.64
N ARG A 208 19.95 10.98 42.52
CA ARG A 208 21.10 11.86 42.25
C ARG A 208 22.06 11.28 41.21
N SER A 209 22.11 9.96 41.09
CA SER A 209 22.94 9.24 40.11
C SER A 209 22.18 8.88 38.84
N LEU A 210 20.88 9.17 38.78
CA LEU A 210 20.04 8.85 37.64
C LEU A 210 20.47 9.65 36.41
N LYS A 211 20.78 8.96 35.32
CA LYS A 211 20.95 9.59 34.02
C LYS A 211 19.55 9.87 33.46
N THR A 212 19.28 11.13 33.15
CA THR A 212 18.04 11.49 32.49
C THR A 212 18.15 11.12 31.02
N GLU A 213 17.25 10.24 30.58
CA GLU A 213 17.14 9.85 29.18
C GLU A 213 15.86 10.40 28.58
N GLY A 214 15.86 10.50 27.25
CA GLY A 214 14.67 10.84 26.48
C GLY A 214 14.49 12.29 26.09
N ASN A 215 13.57 12.48 25.14
CA ASN A 215 13.21 13.81 24.64
C ASN A 215 11.69 14.01 24.70
N LEU A 216 11.24 14.82 25.67
CA LEU A 216 9.82 15.13 25.88
C LEU A 216 9.17 15.74 24.64
N LEU A 217 9.87 16.59 23.87
CA LEU A 217 9.29 17.18 22.66
C LEU A 217 9.02 16.12 21.60
N LYS A 218 9.92 15.13 21.48
CA LYS A 218 9.75 14.00 20.56
C LYS A 218 8.58 13.11 20.98
N ASP A 219 8.45 12.82 22.27
CA ASP A 219 7.31 12.08 22.83
C ASP A 219 5.98 12.82 22.56
N ARG A 220 5.89 14.12 22.89
CA ARG A 220 4.67 14.91 22.63
C ARG A 220 4.33 14.97 21.14
N TYR A 221 5.33 15.15 20.28
CA TYR A 221 5.14 15.15 18.83
C TYR A 221 4.60 13.80 18.33
N LYS A 222 5.14 12.69 18.84
CA LYS A 222 4.69 11.33 18.49
C LYS A 222 3.31 11.01 19.05
N SER A 223 2.98 11.46 20.26
CA SER A 223 1.62 11.39 20.83
C SER A 223 0.60 12.14 19.97
N LEU A 224 0.94 13.34 19.47
CA LEU A 224 0.07 14.10 18.57
C LEU A 224 -0.15 13.37 17.22
N GLN A 225 0.88 12.69 16.72
CA GLN A 225 0.76 11.84 15.53
C GLN A 225 -0.11 10.60 15.78
N LYS A 226 0.12 9.89 16.89
CA LYS A 226 -0.63 8.69 17.27
C LYS A 226 -2.11 8.98 17.47
N ARG A 227 -2.43 10.17 18.01
CA ARG A 227 -3.80 10.69 18.17
C ARG A 227 -4.43 11.26 16.90
N ASN A 228 -3.77 11.17 15.75
CA ASN A 228 -4.26 11.69 14.47
C ASN A 228 -4.58 13.20 14.49
N ILE A 229 -3.88 13.98 15.34
CA ILE A 229 -4.00 15.45 15.39
C ILE A 229 -3.04 16.07 14.40
N ILE A 230 -1.82 15.54 14.35
CA ILE A 230 -0.77 15.94 13.41
C ILE A 230 -0.47 14.77 12.49
N GLU A 231 -0.23 15.05 11.22
CA GLU A 231 0.19 14.03 10.27
C GLU A 231 1.68 13.68 10.39
N THR A 232 2.03 12.49 9.93
CA THR A 232 3.42 12.02 9.87
C THR A 232 4.18 12.71 8.74
N ARG A 233 5.33 13.32 9.04
CA ARG A 233 6.16 14.02 8.05
C ARG A 233 7.63 13.68 8.23
N ILE A 234 8.40 13.81 7.15
CA ILE A 234 9.86 13.73 7.14
C ILE A 234 10.40 15.13 6.88
N LEU A 235 11.58 15.43 7.44
CA LEU A 235 12.27 16.68 7.16
C LEU A 235 12.57 16.78 5.65
N GLN A 236 12.01 17.80 5.00
CA GLN A 236 12.27 18.04 3.59
C GLN A 236 13.53 18.89 3.44
N SER A 237 14.53 18.35 2.75
CA SER A 237 15.69 19.15 2.35
C SER A 237 15.34 20.02 1.15
N HIS A 238 15.73 21.29 1.20
CA HIS A 238 15.58 22.21 0.07
C HIS A 238 16.67 21.94 -0.97
N LYS A 239 16.40 21.02 -1.90
CA LYS A 239 17.27 20.78 -3.06
C LYS A 239 16.68 21.46 -4.29
N ARG A 240 17.50 22.27 -4.97
CA ARG A 240 17.10 22.89 -6.23
C ARG A 240 17.16 21.87 -7.35
N LYS A 241 16.15 21.89 -8.23
CA LYS A 241 16.14 21.04 -9.44
C LYS A 241 17.30 21.38 -10.38
N TYR A 242 17.66 22.66 -10.46
CA TYR A 242 18.72 23.16 -11.34
C TYR A 242 19.79 23.89 -10.55
N ARG A 243 21.03 23.81 -11.03
CA ARG A 243 22.16 24.56 -10.46
C ARG A 243 21.92 26.05 -10.66
N GLN A 244 22.14 26.85 -9.61
CA GLN A 244 22.09 28.30 -9.74
C GLN A 244 23.24 28.75 -10.64
N LYS A 245 22.93 29.54 -11.67
CA LYS A 245 23.96 30.22 -12.45
C LYS A 245 24.61 31.27 -11.55
N THR A 246 25.91 31.11 -11.31
CA THR A 246 26.73 32.10 -10.61
C THR A 246 27.57 32.82 -11.65
N GLU A 247 27.49 34.15 -11.67
CA GLU A 247 28.30 35.00 -12.53
C GLU A 247 29.06 36.00 -11.66
N ILE A 248 30.34 36.21 -11.98
CA ILE A 248 31.13 37.26 -11.34
C ILE A 248 30.62 38.59 -11.88
N LYS A 249 30.20 39.50 -10.98
CA LYS A 249 29.77 40.84 -11.39
C LYS A 249 30.91 41.54 -12.13
N ARG A 250 30.57 42.28 -13.19
CA ARG A 250 31.54 42.95 -14.10
C ARG A 250 32.67 43.68 -13.35
N ARG A 251 32.34 44.45 -12.32
CA ARG A 251 33.29 45.24 -11.50
C ARG A 251 34.34 44.42 -10.73
N HIS A 252 34.11 43.12 -10.51
CA HIS A 252 35.03 42.23 -9.79
C HIS A 252 35.82 41.32 -10.73
N ARG A 253 35.62 41.45 -12.05
CA ARG A 253 36.28 40.60 -13.05
C ARG A 253 37.72 41.01 -13.31
N GLU A 254 38.05 42.28 -13.11
CA GLU A 254 39.40 42.84 -13.34
C GLU A 254 40.36 42.55 -12.18
N THR A 255 39.86 42.48 -10.95
CA THR A 255 40.65 42.22 -9.73
C THR A 255 41.00 40.74 -9.50
N LEU A 256 40.53 39.85 -10.37
CA LEU A 256 40.74 38.40 -10.29
C LEU A 256 41.67 37.86 -11.39
N LYS A 257 42.26 38.74 -12.21
CA LYS A 257 43.39 38.43 -13.09
C LYS A 257 44.69 38.64 -12.33
#